data_AF-A0A8M1GIV7-F1
#
_entry.id   AF-A0A8M1GIV7-F1
#
_cell.length_a   1.000
_cell.length_b   1.000
_cell.length_c   1.000
_cell.angle_alpha   90.00
_cell.angle_beta   90.00
_cell.angle_gamma   90.00
#
_symmetry.space_group_name_H-M   'P 1'
#
loop_
_entity.id
_entity.type
_entity.pdbx_description
1 polymer ?
#
loop_
_entity_poly.entity_id
_entity_poly.type
_entity_poly.pdbx_seq_one_letter_code
_entity_poly.pdbx_strand_id
1 'polypeptide(L)'
;MASGNFTRVTEFILLGVSDRPELQIPLFFVFLLIYGLTMAGNLGIITLTSVDSQLQTPMYFFLRHLAIIDLGDSTVIAPKMLVNFLVTKKTISYYGCAAQLGGFLVFVVGEIFMLAATAYDRYVAICNPLLYMAVVSPRVCILLESLTYLYSLTTALTVSSCVFSMSYSSTRKIDFTIY
;
A
#
# COMPACT_ATOMS: atom_id res chain seq x y z
N MET A 1 -16.29 5.42 43.80
CA MET A 1 -15.96 4.73 42.54
C MET A 1 -16.34 5.66 41.40
N ALA A 2 -15.37 6.39 40.85
CA ALA A 2 -15.63 7.33 39.76
C ALA A 2 -15.78 6.53 38.45
N SER A 3 -16.96 6.61 37.84
CA SER A 3 -17.22 6.06 36.51
C SER A 3 -16.33 6.78 35.50
N GLY A 4 -15.24 6.16 35.09
CA GLY A 4 -14.40 6.66 34.01
C GLY A 4 -15.20 6.68 32.72
N ASN A 5 -15.55 7.87 32.23
CA ASN A 5 -16.00 8.05 30.85
C ASN A 5 -14.80 7.77 29.94
N PHE A 6 -14.66 6.54 29.47
CA PHE A 6 -13.78 6.19 28.36
C PHE A 6 -14.42 6.73 27.08
N THR A 7 -14.17 8.00 26.76
CA THR A 7 -14.47 8.55 25.44
C THR A 7 -13.52 7.91 24.44
N ARG A 8 -13.93 6.76 23.91
CA ARG A 8 -13.27 6.08 22.80
C ARG A 8 -13.29 7.01 21.59
N VAL A 9 -12.13 7.43 21.11
CA VAL A 9 -12.02 8.22 19.87
C VAL A 9 -12.50 7.33 18.72
N THR A 10 -13.72 7.58 18.24
CA THR A 10 -14.38 6.80 17.19
C THR A 10 -14.09 7.33 15.78
N GLU A 11 -13.75 8.61 15.67
CA GLU A 11 -13.55 9.32 14.41
C GLU A 11 -12.23 10.10 14.40
N PHE A 12 -11.46 9.96 13.33
CA PHE A 12 -10.36 10.87 13.00
C PHE A 12 -10.81 11.82 11.89
N ILE A 13 -10.44 13.09 12.02
CA ILE A 13 -10.63 14.10 10.98
C ILE A 13 -9.37 14.08 10.11
N LEU A 14 -9.51 13.70 8.84
CA LEU A 14 -8.43 13.88 7.87
C LEU A 14 -8.46 15.35 7.42
N LEU A 15 -7.51 16.16 7.88
CA LEU A 15 -7.23 17.44 7.21
C LEU A 15 -6.82 17.10 5.78
N GLY A 16 -7.67 17.45 4.82
CA GLY A 16 -7.43 17.14 3.42
C GLY A 16 -6.27 17.99 2.86
N VAL A 17 -5.78 17.60 1.68
CA VAL A 17 -4.68 18.29 0.96
C VAL A 17 -4.97 19.78 0.68
N SER A 18 -6.25 20.18 0.64
CA SER A 18 -6.64 21.59 0.59
C SER A 18 -7.96 21.86 1.31
N ASP A 19 -7.98 22.91 2.12
CA ASP A 19 -9.18 23.45 2.79
C ASP A 19 -9.99 24.39 1.88
N ARG A 20 -9.47 24.69 0.68
CA ARG A 20 -10.17 25.53 -0.30
C ARG A 20 -11.11 24.67 -1.15
N PRO A 21 -12.44 24.89 -1.09
CA PRO A 21 -13.41 24.09 -1.85
C PRO A 21 -13.21 24.20 -3.37
N GLU A 22 -12.71 25.34 -3.85
CA GLU A 22 -12.42 25.59 -5.27
C GLU A 22 -11.35 24.64 -5.85
N LEU A 23 -10.41 24.16 -5.02
CA LEU A 23 -9.32 23.28 -5.46
C LEU A 23 -9.69 21.79 -5.34
N GLN A 24 -10.71 21.44 -4.56
CA GLN A 24 -11.10 20.05 -4.32
C GLN A 24 -11.65 19.37 -5.58
N ILE A 25 -12.44 20.10 -6.39
CA ILE A 25 -13.01 19.57 -7.64
C ILE A 25 -11.92 19.28 -8.69
N PRO A 26 -10.99 20.21 -9.01
CA PRO A 26 -9.86 19.91 -9.88
C PRO A 26 -9.01 18.74 -9.38
N LEU A 27 -8.69 18.70 -8.07
CA LEU A 27 -7.91 17.61 -7.49
C LEU A 27 -8.64 16.28 -7.62
N PHE A 28 -9.95 16.23 -7.43
CA PHE A 28 -10.74 15.01 -7.63
C PHE A 28 -10.53 14.42 -9.03
N PHE A 29 -10.65 15.24 -10.08
CA PHE A 29 -10.44 14.75 -11.45
C PHE A 29 -9.01 14.30 -11.72
N VAL A 30 -8.02 15.02 -11.18
CA VAL A 30 -6.59 14.63 -11.31
C VAL A 30 -6.34 13.28 -10.64
N PHE A 31 -6.76 13.10 -9.38
CA PHE A 31 -6.60 11.85 -8.66
C PHE A 31 -7.42 10.71 -9.27
N LEU A 32 -8.60 11.00 -9.82
CA LEU A 32 -9.42 10.01 -10.52
C LEU A 32 -8.72 9.52 -11.79
N LEU A 33 -8.12 10.43 -12.55
CA LEU A 33 -7.36 10.09 -13.75
C LEU A 33 -6.13 9.26 -13.40
N ILE A 34 -5.36 9.67 -12.39
CA ILE A 34 -4.19 8.92 -11.91
C ILE A 34 -4.61 7.51 -11.48
N TYR A 35 -5.66 7.40 -10.67
CA TYR A 35 -6.19 6.10 -10.23
C TYR A 35 -6.58 5.24 -11.43
N GLY A 36 -7.34 5.78 -12.39
CA GLY A 36 -7.74 5.06 -13.60
C GLY A 36 -6.56 4.58 -14.43
N LEU A 37 -5.54 5.41 -14.63
CA LEU A 37 -4.32 5.05 -15.35
C LEU A 37 -3.52 3.96 -14.62
N THR A 38 -3.36 4.08 -13.30
CA THR A 38 -2.69 3.07 -12.47
C THR A 38 -3.43 1.73 -12.51
N MET A 39 -4.76 1.74 -12.41
CA MET A 39 -5.59 0.54 -12.56
C MET A 39 -5.41 -0.11 -13.93
N ALA A 40 -5.57 0.68 -15.00
CA ALA A 40 -5.48 0.18 -16.37
C ALA A 40 -4.08 -0.36 -16.69
N GLY A 41 -3.03 0.36 -16.29
CA GLY A 41 -1.64 -0.04 -16.52
C GLY A 41 -1.29 -1.37 -15.84
N ASN A 42 -1.61 -1.48 -14.54
CA ASN A 42 -1.28 -2.69 -13.78
C ASN A 42 -2.15 -3.89 -14.17
N LEU A 43 -3.44 -3.69 -14.48
CA LEU A 43 -4.27 -4.75 -15.07
C LEU A 43 -3.70 -5.20 -16.42
N GLY A 44 -3.23 -4.28 -17.25
CA GLY A 44 -2.56 -4.57 -18.50
C GLY A 44 -1.33 -5.46 -18.32
N ILE A 45 -0.46 -5.15 -17.34
CA ILE A 45 0.71 -5.97 -17.00
C ILE A 45 0.27 -7.38 -16.56
N ILE A 46 -0.73 -7.49 -15.69
CA ILE A 46 -1.22 -8.79 -15.21
C ILE A 46 -1.79 -9.62 -16.37
N THR A 47 -2.62 -9.03 -17.22
CA THR A 47 -3.21 -9.73 -18.36
C THR A 47 -2.12 -10.18 -19.35
N LEU A 48 -1.20 -9.27 -19.72
CA LEU A 48 -0.16 -9.56 -20.69
C LEU A 48 0.77 -10.68 -20.21
N THR A 49 1.23 -10.61 -18.96
CA THR A 49 2.11 -11.62 -18.37
C THR A 49 1.42 -12.95 -18.07
N SER A 50 0.09 -12.98 -18.01
CA SER A 50 -0.67 -14.22 -17.77
C SER A 50 -1.07 -14.94 -19.05
N VAL A 51 -1.30 -14.22 -20.15
CA VAL A 51 -1.78 -14.77 -21.42
C VAL A 51 -0.64 -15.21 -22.33
N ASP A 52 0.48 -14.48 -22.34
CA ASP A 52 1.61 -14.80 -23.21
C ASP A 52 2.59 -15.77 -22.53
N SER A 53 2.73 -16.98 -23.11
CA SER A 53 3.64 -18.00 -22.60
C SER A 53 5.12 -17.63 -22.77
N GLN A 54 5.47 -16.78 -23.74
CA GLN A 54 6.85 -16.28 -23.92
C GLN A 54 7.25 -15.31 -22.80
N LEU A 55 6.27 -14.73 -22.10
CA LEU A 55 6.46 -13.85 -20.96
C LEU A 55 6.50 -14.62 -19.64
N GLN A 56 6.49 -15.96 -19.61
CA GLN A 56 6.57 -16.75 -18.36
C GLN A 56 8.00 -16.89 -17.84
N THR A 57 8.72 -15.78 -17.71
CA THR A 57 10.06 -15.73 -17.10
C THR A 57 10.00 -15.25 -15.65
N PRO A 58 11.01 -15.55 -14.81
CA PRO A 58 11.06 -15.08 -13.42
C PRO A 58 10.88 -13.56 -13.25
N MET A 59 11.41 -12.74 -14.15
CA MET A 59 11.18 -11.29 -14.12
C MET A 59 9.71 -10.93 -14.23
N TYR A 60 9.01 -11.49 -15.21
CA TYR A 60 7.60 -11.19 -15.44
C TYR A 60 6.71 -11.76 -14.34
N PHE A 61 7.13 -12.85 -13.70
CA PHE A 61 6.52 -13.32 -12.46
C PHE A 61 6.58 -12.23 -11.38
N PHE A 62 7.75 -11.67 -11.07
CA PHE A 62 7.86 -10.58 -10.10
C PHE A 62 7.09 -9.32 -10.52
N LEU A 63 7.12 -8.95 -11.81
CA LEU A 63 6.35 -7.80 -12.33
C LEU A 63 4.84 -8.00 -12.18
N ARG A 64 4.32 -9.22 -12.34
CA ARG A 64 2.90 -9.51 -12.12
C ARG A 64 2.53 -9.31 -10.65
N HIS A 65 3.38 -9.78 -9.72
CA HIS A 65 3.14 -9.59 -8.29
C HIS A 65 3.29 -8.13 -7.86
N LEU A 66 4.22 -7.39 -8.45
CA LEU A 66 4.34 -5.94 -8.30
C LEU A 66 3.05 -5.23 -8.76
N ALA A 67 2.53 -5.58 -9.94
CA ALA A 67 1.29 -5.00 -10.45
C ALA A 67 0.09 -5.28 -9.52
N ILE A 68 0.02 -6.47 -8.91
CA ILE A 68 -1.03 -6.79 -7.91
C ILE A 68 -0.88 -5.90 -6.67
N ILE A 69 0.36 -5.69 -6.21
CA ILE A 69 0.67 -4.81 -5.07
C ILE A 69 0.25 -3.37 -5.38
N ASP A 70 0.59 -2.85 -6.56
CA ASP A 70 0.25 -1.49 -6.98
C ASP A 70 -1.26 -1.27 -7.09
N LEU A 71 -2.00 -2.28 -7.57
CA LEU A 71 -3.47 -2.25 -7.58
C LEU A 71 -4.04 -2.18 -6.17
N GLY A 72 -3.47 -2.97 -5.25
CA GLY A 72 -3.85 -2.99 -3.85
C GLY A 72 -3.58 -1.66 -3.16
N ASP A 73 -2.37 -1.14 -3.30
CA ASP A 73 -1.93 0.11 -2.66
C ASP A 73 -2.81 1.30 -3.07
N SER A 74 -2.95 1.47 -4.38
CA SER A 74 -3.79 2.54 -4.94
C SER A 74 -5.25 2.39 -4.53
N THR A 75 -5.78 1.17 -4.38
CA THR A 75 -7.16 0.92 -3.92
C THR A 75 -7.34 1.16 -2.42
N VAL A 76 -6.30 1.02 -1.59
CA VAL A 76 -6.40 1.34 -0.16
C VAL A 76 -6.53 2.85 0.08
N ILE A 77 -5.81 3.65 -0.71
CA ILE A 77 -5.70 5.10 -0.52
C ILE A 77 -6.71 5.88 -1.39
N ALA A 78 -6.71 5.63 -2.69
CA ALA A 78 -7.37 6.50 -3.67
C ALA A 78 -8.89 6.59 -3.50
N PRO A 79 -9.66 5.51 -3.26
CA PRO A 79 -11.11 5.61 -3.11
C PRO A 79 -11.51 6.51 -1.94
N LYS A 80 -10.83 6.37 -0.79
CA LYS A 80 -11.13 7.21 0.38
C LYS A 80 -10.72 8.65 0.15
N MET A 81 -9.59 8.88 -0.51
CA MET A 81 -9.12 10.20 -0.87
C MET A 81 -10.09 10.90 -1.84
N LEU A 82 -10.58 10.19 -2.86
CA LEU A 82 -11.56 10.68 -3.82
C LEU A 82 -12.87 11.06 -3.15
N VAL A 83 -13.38 10.21 -2.24
CA VAL A 83 -14.57 10.53 -1.45
C VAL A 83 -14.33 11.78 -0.59
N ASN A 84 -13.15 11.92 0.02
CA ASN A 84 -12.80 13.05 0.86
C ASN A 84 -12.74 14.40 0.11
N PHE A 85 -12.64 14.40 -1.23
CA PHE A 85 -12.76 15.63 -2.04
C PHE A 85 -14.21 16.04 -2.32
N LEU A 86 -15.16 15.11 -2.23
CA LEU A 86 -16.58 15.36 -2.51
C LEU A 86 -17.40 15.65 -1.25
N VAL A 87 -16.96 15.14 -0.09
CA VAL A 87 -17.69 15.28 1.17
C VAL A 87 -17.19 16.46 2.00
N THR A 88 -18.12 17.23 2.56
CA THR A 88 -17.81 18.35 3.46
C THR A 88 -17.21 17.87 4.78
N LYS A 89 -17.66 16.73 5.31
CA LYS A 89 -17.15 16.13 6.55
C LYS A 89 -16.18 14.99 6.23
N LYS A 90 -14.87 15.25 6.35
CA LYS A 90 -13.78 14.29 6.10
C LYS A 90 -13.52 13.43 7.31
N THR A 91 -14.40 12.46 7.58
CA THR A 91 -14.21 11.52 8.70
C THR A 91 -13.79 10.14 8.23
N ILE A 92 -12.89 9.54 9.01
CA ILE A 92 -12.59 8.12 8.94
C ILE A 92 -12.74 7.51 10.33
N SER A 93 -13.30 6.31 10.40
CA SER A 93 -13.38 5.60 11.68
C SER A 93 -11.99 5.16 12.12
N TYR A 94 -11.80 4.98 13.42
CA TYR A 94 -10.54 4.46 13.97
C TYR A 94 -10.08 3.17 13.27
N TYR A 95 -10.99 2.20 13.12
CA TYR A 95 -10.69 0.93 12.43
C TYR A 95 -10.46 1.10 10.93
N GLY A 96 -11.15 2.06 10.29
CA GLY A 96 -10.89 2.40 8.89
C GLY A 96 -9.48 2.96 8.69
N CYS A 97 -9.05 3.86 9.58
CA CYS A 97 -7.70 4.41 9.58
C CYS A 97 -6.66 3.30 9.82
N ALA A 98 -6.93 2.40 10.78
CA ALA A 98 -6.04 1.27 11.06
C ALA A 98 -5.93 0.29 9.90
N ALA A 99 -7.05 -0.02 9.23
CA ALA A 99 -7.05 -0.85 8.05
C ALA A 99 -6.31 -0.19 6.87
N GLN A 100 -6.48 1.13 6.67
CA GLN A 100 -5.75 1.86 5.63
C GLN A 100 -4.24 1.89 5.88
N LEU A 101 -3.83 2.21 7.10
CA LEU A 101 -2.41 2.20 7.46
C LEU A 101 -1.81 0.80 7.33
N GLY A 102 -2.51 -0.22 7.84
CA GLY A 102 -2.07 -1.61 7.74
C GLY A 102 -1.94 -2.06 6.29
N GLY A 103 -2.95 -1.77 5.46
CA GLY A 103 -2.92 -2.07 4.03
C GLY A 103 -1.76 -1.40 3.32
N PHE A 104 -1.59 -0.08 3.51
CA PHE A 104 -0.49 0.68 2.94
C PHE A 104 0.88 0.09 3.32
N LEU A 105 1.07 -0.28 4.59
CA LEU A 105 2.31 -0.90 5.05
C LEU A 105 2.57 -2.27 4.42
N VAL A 106 1.53 -3.10 4.24
CA VAL A 106 1.70 -4.39 3.53
C VAL A 106 2.16 -4.15 2.11
N PHE A 107 1.54 -3.20 1.40
CA PHE A 107 1.84 -2.96 0.00
C PHE A 107 3.20 -2.29 -0.20
N VAL A 108 3.54 -1.23 0.55
CA VAL A 108 4.81 -0.52 0.37
C VAL A 108 6.02 -1.42 0.70
N VAL A 109 5.90 -2.29 1.71
CA VAL A 109 6.96 -3.25 2.04
C VAL A 109 7.07 -4.28 0.91
N GLY A 110 5.95 -4.82 0.44
CA GLY A 110 5.92 -5.75 -0.68
C GLY A 110 6.53 -5.16 -1.96
N GLU A 111 6.20 -3.90 -2.28
CA GLU A 111 6.70 -3.17 -3.44
C GLU A 111 8.23 -3.10 -3.43
N ILE A 112 8.81 -2.68 -2.31
CA ILE A 112 10.27 -2.58 -2.14
C ILE A 112 10.94 -3.94 -2.38
N PHE A 113 10.39 -5.02 -1.81
CA PHE A 113 10.96 -6.36 -2.01
C PHE A 113 10.81 -6.87 -3.45
N MET A 114 9.68 -6.58 -4.12
CA MET A 114 9.49 -6.97 -5.52
C MET A 114 10.40 -6.17 -6.46
N LEU A 115 10.58 -4.88 -6.21
CA LEU A 115 11.56 -4.06 -6.93
C LEU A 115 13.00 -4.56 -6.71
N ALA A 116 13.34 -4.95 -5.48
CA ALA A 116 14.64 -5.55 -5.20
C ALA A 116 14.81 -6.91 -5.90
N ALA A 117 13.78 -7.75 -5.92
CA ALA A 117 13.80 -9.05 -6.58
C ALA A 117 13.95 -8.92 -8.11
N THR A 118 13.23 -7.98 -8.74
CA THR A 118 13.38 -7.70 -10.18
C THR A 118 14.77 -7.16 -10.52
N ALA A 119 15.33 -6.26 -9.69
CA ALA A 119 16.69 -5.77 -9.86
C ALA A 119 17.73 -6.90 -9.70
N TYR A 120 17.54 -7.78 -8.72
CA TYR A 120 18.40 -8.93 -8.48
C TYR A 120 18.34 -9.95 -9.64
N ASP A 121 17.15 -10.26 -10.16
CA ASP A 121 16.96 -11.10 -11.34
C ASP A 121 17.80 -10.60 -12.53
N ARG A 122 17.67 -9.31 -12.86
CA ARG A 122 18.43 -8.66 -13.94
C ARG A 122 19.94 -8.73 -13.68
N TYR A 123 20.36 -8.49 -12.44
CA TYR A 123 21.77 -8.58 -12.06
C TYR A 123 22.34 -9.99 -12.28
N VAL A 124 21.68 -11.03 -11.80
CA VAL A 124 22.16 -12.42 -11.96
C VAL A 124 22.16 -12.84 -13.43
N ALA A 125 21.14 -12.43 -14.20
CA ALA A 125 21.07 -12.71 -15.63
C ALA A 125 22.26 -12.13 -16.42
N ILE A 126 22.74 -10.94 -16.04
CA ILE A 126 23.87 -10.26 -16.70
C ILE A 126 25.21 -10.79 -16.18
N CYS A 127 25.38 -10.85 -14.86
CA CYS A 127 26.69 -11.12 -14.26
C CYS A 127 27.02 -12.62 -14.18
N ASN A 128 26.02 -13.51 -14.13
CA ASN A 128 26.22 -14.95 -13.94
C ASN A 128 25.26 -15.80 -14.80
N PRO A 129 25.29 -15.68 -16.14
CA PRO A 129 24.33 -16.35 -17.02
C PRO A 129 24.34 -17.88 -16.91
N LEU A 130 25.52 -18.48 -16.67
CA LEU A 130 25.68 -19.94 -16.53
C LEU A 130 25.01 -20.51 -15.27
N LEU A 131 24.86 -19.71 -14.22
CA LEU A 131 24.24 -20.10 -12.94
C LEU A 131 22.81 -19.59 -12.80
N TYR A 132 22.33 -18.76 -13.73
CA TYR A 132 21.02 -18.10 -13.64
C TYR A 132 19.88 -19.09 -13.41
N MET A 133 19.82 -20.19 -14.18
CA MET A 133 18.77 -21.21 -14.05
C MET A 133 18.82 -21.97 -12.71
N ALA A 134 19.98 -22.03 -12.06
CA ALA A 134 20.13 -22.66 -10.75
C ALA A 134 19.73 -21.72 -9.62
N VAL A 135 20.06 -20.42 -9.74
CA VAL A 135 19.79 -19.39 -8.72
C VAL A 135 18.34 -18.90 -8.79
N VAL A 136 17.85 -18.62 -10.00
CA VAL A 136 16.52 -18.04 -10.26
C VAL A 136 15.61 -19.12 -10.84
N SER A 137 15.20 -20.06 -9.98
CA SER A 137 14.24 -21.11 -10.33
C SER A 137 12.82 -20.76 -9.87
N PRO A 138 11.77 -21.30 -10.50
CA PRO A 138 10.38 -21.03 -10.09
C PRO A 138 10.09 -21.31 -8.61
N ARG A 139 10.74 -22.33 -8.03
CA ARG A 139 10.60 -22.67 -6.60
C ARG A 139 11.16 -21.57 -5.70
N VAL A 140 12.32 -21.01 -6.07
CA VAL A 140 12.94 -19.90 -5.34
C VAL A 140 12.10 -18.63 -5.46
N CYS A 141 11.54 -18.35 -6.64
CA CYS A 141 10.62 -17.22 -6.85
C CYS A 141 9.38 -17.30 -5.95
N ILE A 142 8.71 -18.46 -5.93
CA ILE A 142 7.53 -18.68 -5.06
C ILE A 142 7.90 -18.58 -3.58
N LEU A 143 9.06 -19.13 -3.19
CA LEU A 143 9.54 -19.04 -1.81
C LEU A 143 9.80 -17.58 -1.41
N LEU A 144 10.53 -16.83 -2.25
CA LEU A 144 10.84 -15.42 -2.01
C LEU A 144 9.57 -14.59 -1.88
N GLU A 145 8.61 -14.77 -2.80
CA GLU A 145 7.32 -14.11 -2.75
C GLU A 145 6.56 -14.43 -1.45
N SER A 146 6.51 -15.70 -1.04
CA SER A 146 5.84 -16.11 0.19
C SER A 146 6.46 -15.48 1.44
N LEU A 147 7.79 -15.38 1.48
CA LEU A 147 8.53 -14.73 2.56
C LEU A 147 8.29 -13.22 2.57
N THR A 148 8.27 -12.59 1.40
CA THR A 148 7.96 -11.17 1.25
C THR A 148 6.55 -10.85 1.77
N TYR A 149 5.53 -11.62 1.40
CA TYR A 149 4.17 -11.39 1.89
C TYR A 149 4.05 -11.62 3.40
N LEU A 150 4.69 -12.68 3.92
CA LEU A 150 4.69 -12.96 5.35
C LEU A 150 5.37 -11.82 6.14
N TYR A 151 6.53 -11.35 5.67
CA TYR A 151 7.26 -10.26 6.30
C TYR A 151 6.51 -8.92 6.21
N SER A 152 5.87 -8.65 5.08
CA SER A 152 5.05 -7.44 4.90
C SER A 152 3.86 -7.44 5.86
N LEU A 153 3.20 -8.59 6.02
CA LEU A 153 2.10 -8.74 6.96
C LEU A 153 2.54 -8.57 8.42
N THR A 154 3.65 -9.20 8.83
CA THR A 154 4.15 -9.06 10.20
C THR A 154 4.55 -7.62 10.49
N THR A 155 5.23 -6.96 9.55
CA THR A 155 5.62 -5.55 9.65
C THR A 155 4.40 -4.65 9.80
N ALA A 156 3.38 -4.84 8.95
CA ALA A 156 2.14 -4.06 9.01
C ALA A 156 1.41 -4.24 10.34
N LEU A 157 1.32 -5.48 10.84
CA LEU A 157 0.69 -5.78 12.12
C LEU A 157 1.44 -5.14 13.29
N THR A 158 2.77 -5.28 13.35
CA THR A 158 3.59 -4.71 14.42
C THR A 158 3.53 -3.19 14.40
N VAL A 159 3.82 -2.57 13.26
CA VAL A 159 3.88 -1.10 13.14
C VAL A 159 2.50 -0.48 13.39
N SER A 160 1.43 -1.01 12.77
CA SER A 160 0.08 -0.50 13.02
C SER A 160 -0.29 -0.64 14.50
N SER A 161 -0.05 -1.81 15.10
CA SER A 161 -0.36 -2.02 16.52
C SER A 161 0.41 -1.06 17.42
N CYS A 162 1.69 -0.79 17.14
CA CYS A 162 2.49 0.18 17.87
C CYS A 162 1.93 1.60 17.74
N VAL A 163 1.66 2.07 16.52
CA VAL A 163 1.09 3.40 16.26
C VAL A 163 -0.21 3.61 17.02
N PHE A 164 -1.11 2.64 16.93
CA PHE A 164 -2.42 2.71 17.57
C PHE A 164 -2.38 2.54 19.09
N SER A 165 -1.44 1.75 19.62
CA SER A 165 -1.21 1.63 21.06
C SER A 165 -0.65 2.93 21.66
N MET A 166 0.25 3.60 20.94
CA MET A 166 0.80 4.91 21.35
C MET A 166 -0.28 5.99 21.30
N SER A 167 -1.09 6.04 20.23
CA SER A 167 -2.23 6.98 20.14
C SER A 167 -3.22 6.79 21.27
N TYR A 168 -3.55 5.53 21.65
CA TYR A 168 -4.44 5.25 22.78
C TYR A 168 -3.89 5.80 24.12
N SER A 169 -2.57 5.71 24.33
CA SER A 169 -1.91 6.26 25.52
C SER A 169 -1.86 7.79 25.52
N SER A 170 -1.79 8.41 24.33
CA SER A 170 -1.75 9.87 24.13
C SER A 170 -3.11 10.57 24.24
N THR A 171 -4.23 9.83 24.27
CA THR A 171 -5.58 10.38 24.48
C THR A 171 -5.81 11.00 25.88
N ARG A 172 -4.75 11.27 26.66
CA ARG A 172 -4.80 12.05 27.90
C ARG A 172 -4.51 13.55 27.74
N LYS A 173 -4.24 14.04 26.52
CA LYS A 173 -4.34 15.43 26.03
C LYS A 173 -3.44 15.55 24.81
N ILE A 174 -4.00 15.94 23.67
CA ILE A 174 -3.22 16.42 22.53
C ILE A 174 -3.68 17.86 22.29
N ASP A 175 -3.03 18.80 22.95
CA ASP A 175 -3.09 20.21 22.59
C ASP A 175 -2.14 20.41 21.40
N PHE A 176 -2.68 20.48 20.19
CA PHE A 176 -1.94 21.02 19.05
C PHE A 176 -1.93 22.56 19.17
N THR A 177 -1.05 23.09 20.03
CA THR A 177 -0.61 24.49 19.92
C THR A 177 0.67 24.48 19.10
N ILE A 178 0.55 24.87 17.83
CA ILE A 178 1.69 25.21 16.99
C ILE A 178 2.01 26.69 17.29
N TYR A 179 3.19 26.95 17.85
CA TYR A 179 3.88 28.24 17.69
C TYR A 179 4.90 28.09 16.56
#